data_AF-A0A1F5GZY0-F1
#
_entry.id   AF-A0A1F5GZY0-F1
#
_cell.length_a   1.000
_cell.length_b   1.000
_cell.length_c   1.000
_cell.angle_alpha   90.00
_cell.angle_beta   90.00
_cell.angle_gamma   90.00
#
_symmetry.space_group_name_H-M   'P 1'
#
loop_
_entity.id
_entity.type
_entity.pdbx_description
1 polymer ?
#
loop_
_entity_poly.entity_id
_entity_poly.type
_entity_poly.pdbx_seq_one_letter_code
_entity_poly.pdbx_strand_id
1 'polypeptide(L)'
;MNRYVSYPSPQKRGVCIVVKTMTPKKPNSALRKVARVRLSNKQEVTAYIPGIGHELAEHSIVLIRGGRVQDLPGVKYHIIRGKYDTTGVANRKKARSLYGTKKSGAITGAQAAATVGATAAVASQTPPEATAES
;
A
#
# COMPACT_ATOMS: atom_id res chain seq x y z
N MET A 1 -5.45 -28.42 -22.59
CA MET A 1 -4.04 -28.09 -22.22
C MET A 1 -3.94 -26.62 -21.83
N ASN A 2 -3.62 -26.31 -20.57
CA ASN A 2 -3.36 -24.92 -20.14
C ASN A 2 -1.99 -24.48 -20.67
N ARG A 3 -1.94 -24.01 -21.91
CA ARG A 3 -0.73 -23.51 -22.56
C ARG A 3 -0.43 -22.10 -22.07
N TYR A 4 0.82 -21.83 -21.68
CA TYR A 4 1.25 -20.47 -21.37
C TYR A 4 1.37 -19.68 -22.68
N VAL A 5 0.40 -18.81 -22.92
CA VAL A 5 0.43 -17.89 -24.07
C VAL A 5 1.16 -16.62 -23.64
N SER A 6 2.23 -16.28 -24.38
CA SER A 6 2.91 -15.00 -24.21
C SER A 6 2.11 -13.93 -24.95
N TYR A 7 1.40 -13.09 -24.20
CA TYR A 7 0.73 -11.91 -24.72
C TYR A 7 1.40 -10.65 -24.13
N PRO A 8 1.91 -9.72 -24.96
CA PRO A 8 2.46 -8.47 -24.48
C PRO A 8 1.33 -7.60 -23.91
N SER A 9 1.38 -7.31 -22.62
CA SER A 9 0.41 -6.44 -21.95
C SER A 9 1.14 -5.33 -21.21
N PRO A 10 0.68 -4.07 -21.29
CA PRO A 10 1.30 -2.95 -20.57
C PRO A 10 1.16 -3.08 -19.04
N GLN A 11 0.12 -3.78 -18.59
CA GLN A 11 -0.16 -4.03 -17.19
C GLN A 11 -0.73 -5.43 -16.99
N LYS A 12 -0.43 -6.05 -15.84
CA LYS A 12 -0.89 -7.41 -15.54
C LYS A 12 -1.36 -7.50 -14.10
N ARG A 13 -2.49 -8.19 -13.91
CA ARG A 13 -3.03 -8.49 -12.58
C ARG A 13 -2.22 -9.60 -11.92
N GLY A 14 -2.05 -9.49 -10.61
CA GLY A 14 -1.42 -10.52 -9.79
C GLY A 14 -1.91 -10.49 -8.36
N VAL A 15 -1.46 -11.48 -7.58
CA VAL A 15 -1.77 -11.67 -6.17
C VAL A 15 -0.49 -11.50 -5.37
N CYS A 16 -0.52 -10.69 -4.32
CA CYS A 16 0.60 -10.55 -3.39
C CYS A 16 0.81 -11.85 -2.63
N ILE A 17 2.05 -12.36 -2.64
CA ILE A 17 2.46 -13.51 -1.82
C ILE A 17 3.02 -12.99 -0.50
N VAL A 18 4.00 -12.09 -0.56
CA VAL A 18 4.68 -11.55 0.61
C VAL A 18 4.87 -10.06 0.44
N VAL A 19 4.59 -9.29 1.49
CA VAL A 19 4.88 -7.86 1.56
C VAL A 19 6.06 -7.67 2.51
N LYS A 20 7.14 -7.04 2.03
CA LYS A 20 8.36 -6.85 2.81
C LYS A 20 9.04 -5.53 2.51
N THR A 21 9.89 -5.09 3.42
CA THR A 21 10.79 -3.95 3.20
C THR A 21 12.16 -4.42 2.72
N MET A 22 12.77 -3.68 1.79
CA MET A 22 14.12 -3.93 1.30
C MET A 22 14.98 -2.66 1.45
N THR A 23 16.25 -2.86 1.78
CA THR A 23 17.25 -1.80 1.79
C THR A 23 17.79 -1.56 0.37
N PRO A 24 18.00 -0.29 -0.02
CA PRO A 24 18.55 0.07 -1.33
C PRO A 24 20.05 -0.25 -1.42
N LYS A 25 20.59 -0.16 -2.65
CA LYS A 25 22.03 -0.19 -2.89
C LYS A 25 22.68 1.07 -2.30
N LYS A 26 23.84 0.93 -1.65
CA LYS A 26 24.75 2.04 -1.28
C LYS A 26 24.97 2.91 -2.54
N PRO A 27 24.83 4.25 -2.53
CA PRO A 27 25.01 5.24 -1.46
C PRO A 27 23.76 5.63 -0.66
N ASN A 28 22.57 5.16 -1.06
CA ASN A 28 21.32 5.59 -0.45
C ASN A 28 21.00 4.77 0.80
N SER A 29 20.31 5.37 1.77
CA SER A 29 19.77 4.70 2.96
C SER A 29 18.27 5.02 3.09
N ALA A 30 17.44 3.98 3.07
CA ALA A 30 15.98 4.09 3.29
C ALA A 30 15.39 2.68 3.43
N LEU A 31 14.17 2.59 3.97
CA LEU A 31 13.36 1.38 3.87
C LEU A 31 12.38 1.52 2.70
N ARG A 32 12.54 0.65 1.70
CA ARG A 32 11.64 0.64 0.54
C ARG A 32 10.63 -0.48 0.68
N LYS A 33 9.35 -0.16 0.54
CA LYS A 33 8.25 -1.13 0.60
C LYS A 33 8.12 -1.87 -0.73
N VAL A 34 8.09 -3.20 -0.67
CA VAL A 34 8.13 -4.09 -1.83
C VAL A 34 7.16 -5.25 -1.62
N ALA A 35 6.51 -5.69 -2.70
CA ALA A 35 5.69 -6.90 -2.69
C ALA A 35 6.25 -7.96 -3.65
N ARG A 36 6.25 -9.20 -3.21
CA ARG A 36 6.34 -10.39 -4.07
C ARG A 36 4.96 -10.67 -4.62
N VAL A 37 4.81 -10.73 -5.94
CA VAL A 37 3.52 -10.86 -6.61
C VAL A 37 3.56 -12.01 -7.60
N ARG A 38 2.56 -12.89 -7.51
CA ARG A 38 2.30 -13.93 -8.50
C ARG A 38 1.38 -13.39 -9.58
N LEU A 39 1.89 -13.32 -10.80
CA LEU A 39 1.12 -12.87 -11.95
C LEU A 39 0.22 -13.98 -12.49
N SER A 40 -0.75 -13.63 -13.34
CA SER A 40 -1.64 -14.59 -14.00
C SER A 40 -0.93 -15.61 -14.90
N ASN A 41 0.30 -15.30 -15.38
CA ASN A 41 1.16 -16.24 -16.09
C ASN A 41 2.00 -17.14 -15.15
N LYS A 42 1.67 -17.17 -13.86
CA LYS A 42 2.36 -17.90 -12.78
C LYS A 42 3.82 -17.47 -12.54
N GLN A 43 4.28 -16.42 -13.22
CA GLN A 43 5.57 -15.83 -12.95
C GLN A 43 5.52 -14.99 -11.69
N GLU A 44 6.66 -14.97 -11.02
CA GLU A 44 6.75 -14.55 -9.66
C GLU A 44 7.70 -13.35 -9.60
N VAL A 45 7.12 -12.16 -9.49
CA VAL A 45 7.84 -10.89 -9.70
C VAL A 45 7.90 -10.08 -8.42
N THR A 46 8.91 -9.22 -8.33
CA THR A 46 9.07 -8.29 -7.22
C THR A 46 8.67 -6.90 -7.69
N ALA A 47 7.69 -6.29 -7.03
CA ALA A 47 7.12 -5.00 -7.40
C ALA A 47 7.25 -3.98 -6.27
N TYR A 48 7.60 -2.75 -6.62
CA TYR A 48 7.69 -1.63 -5.69
C TYR A 48 6.32 -1.05 -5.38
N ILE A 49 6.10 -0.68 -4.12
CA ILE A 49 4.87 -0.03 -3.65
C ILE A 49 5.11 1.47 -3.55
N PRO A 50 4.56 2.28 -4.48
CA PRO A 50 4.84 3.71 -4.51
C PRO A 50 4.00 4.47 -3.47
N GLY A 51 4.62 5.49 -2.86
CA GLY A 51 3.95 6.43 -1.96
C GLY A 51 4.11 6.12 -0.48
N ILE A 52 3.38 6.87 0.35
CA ILE A 52 3.42 6.80 1.82
C ILE A 52 2.25 5.93 2.29
N GLY A 53 2.50 5.04 3.25
CA GLY A 53 1.52 4.04 3.69
C GLY A 53 1.16 3.01 2.60
N HIS A 54 0.58 1.88 3.02
CA HIS A 54 -0.12 0.90 2.20
C HIS A 54 -0.85 -0.08 3.13
N GLU A 55 -1.92 -0.68 2.63
CA GLU A 55 -2.77 -1.64 3.34
C GLU A 55 -2.63 -3.05 2.74
N LEU A 56 -1.65 -3.27 1.87
CA LEU A 56 -1.53 -4.56 1.18
C LEU A 56 -1.13 -5.64 2.18
N ALA A 57 -1.97 -6.67 2.24
CA ALA A 57 -1.71 -7.90 2.95
C ALA A 57 -1.27 -8.99 1.96
N GLU A 58 -1.00 -10.17 2.51
CA GLU A 58 -0.94 -11.39 1.72
C GLU A 58 -2.29 -11.60 1.01
N HIS A 59 -2.25 -12.19 -0.18
CA HIS A 59 -3.41 -12.44 -1.05
C HIS A 59 -4.14 -11.21 -1.60
N SER A 60 -3.70 -9.99 -1.30
CA SER A 60 -4.24 -8.79 -1.94
C SER A 60 -4.04 -8.83 -3.46
N ILE A 61 -5.08 -8.47 -4.20
CA ILE A 61 -5.08 -8.38 -5.65
C ILE A 61 -4.53 -7.03 -6.06
N VAL A 62 -3.52 -7.04 -6.93
CA VAL A 62 -2.83 -5.83 -7.38
C VAL A 62 -2.70 -5.78 -8.90
N LEU A 63 -2.61 -4.55 -9.41
CA LEU A 63 -2.28 -4.29 -10.81
C LEU A 63 -0.82 -3.81 -10.90
N ILE A 64 -0.02 -4.49 -11.70
CA ILE A 64 1.38 -4.17 -11.90
C ILE A 64 1.59 -3.50 -13.25
N ARG A 65 2.48 -2.50 -13.28
CA ARG A 65 3.04 -1.91 -14.48
C ARG A 65 4.56 -2.06 -14.54
N GLY A 66 5.11 -1.93 -15.73
CA GLY A 66 6.56 -1.81 -15.93
C GLY A 66 7.15 -0.57 -15.26
N GLY A 67 8.38 -0.69 -14.76
CA GLY A 67 9.18 0.42 -14.24
C GLY A 67 10.25 -0.07 -13.29
N ARG A 68 11.52 0.20 -13.61
CA ARG A 68 12.62 -0.19 -12.73
C ARG A 68 12.82 0.86 -11.65
N VAL A 69 12.92 0.42 -10.39
CA VAL A 69 13.45 1.26 -9.32
C VAL A 69 14.96 1.20 -9.37
N GLN A 70 15.60 2.35 -9.63
CA GLN A 70 17.07 2.42 -9.81
C GLN A 70 17.83 1.96 -8.55
N ASP A 71 17.29 2.26 -7.37
CA ASP A 71 17.91 2.02 -6.08
C ASP A 71 17.90 0.56 -5.63
N LEU A 72 16.93 -0.24 -6.10
CA LEU A 72 16.72 -1.61 -5.61
C LEU A 72 17.14 -2.63 -6.66
N PRO A 73 18.05 -3.58 -6.32
CA PRO A 73 18.36 -4.67 -7.22
C PRO A 73 17.15 -5.61 -7.36
N GLY A 74 16.84 -6.03 -8.59
CA GLY A 74 15.78 -7.01 -8.87
C GLY A 74 14.34 -6.48 -8.85
N VAL A 75 14.10 -5.21 -8.50
CA VAL A 75 12.76 -4.60 -8.49
C VAL A 75 12.51 -3.86 -9.81
N LYS A 76 11.89 -4.58 -10.76
CA LYS A 76 11.68 -4.13 -12.15
C LYS A 76 10.27 -3.60 -12.43
N TYR A 77 9.39 -3.66 -11.44
CA TYR A 77 7.97 -3.38 -11.60
C TYR A 77 7.45 -2.45 -10.50
N HIS A 78 6.37 -1.72 -10.81
CA HIS A 78 5.62 -0.90 -9.84
C HIS A 78 4.18 -1.38 -9.73
N ILE A 79 3.64 -1.30 -8.53
CA ILE A 79 2.20 -1.45 -8.30
C ILE A 79 1.50 -0.13 -8.64
N ILE A 80 0.41 -0.20 -9.39
CA ILE A 80 -0.49 0.94 -9.63
C ILE A 80 -1.35 1.13 -8.38
N ARG A 81 -1.46 2.37 -7.90
CA ARG A 81 -2.32 2.73 -6.75
C ARG A 81 -3.72 3.10 -7.20
N GLY A 82 -4.72 2.88 -6.35
CA GLY A 82 -6.12 3.22 -6.62
C GLY A 82 -6.85 2.20 -7.51
N LYS A 83 -6.33 0.97 -7.62
CA LYS A 83 -6.95 -0.11 -8.40
C LYS A 83 -6.87 -1.46 -7.65
N TYR A 84 -7.95 -2.24 -7.72
CA TYR A 84 -8.14 -3.44 -6.89
C TYR A 84 -7.97 -3.09 -5.40
N ASP A 85 -7.22 -3.89 -4.64
CA ASP A 85 -7.07 -3.72 -3.19
C ASP A 85 -6.03 -2.63 -2.83
N THR A 86 -5.44 -1.98 -3.83
CA THR A 86 -4.53 -0.85 -3.59
C THR A 86 -5.32 0.43 -3.40
N THR A 87 -5.43 0.89 -2.16
CA THR A 87 -6.00 2.20 -1.84
C THR A 87 -5.13 3.35 -2.38
N GLY A 88 -5.69 4.55 -2.49
CA GLY A 88 -4.92 5.76 -2.82
C GLY A 88 -4.00 6.19 -1.68
N VAL A 89 -3.10 7.16 -1.91
CA VAL A 89 -2.37 7.81 -0.80
C VAL A 89 -3.22 8.92 -0.21
N ALA A 90 -3.46 8.89 1.10
CA ALA A 90 -4.26 9.89 1.80
C ALA A 90 -3.58 11.28 1.77
N ASN A 91 -4.39 12.34 1.76
CA ASN A 91 -3.95 13.74 1.91
C ASN A 91 -2.88 14.22 0.91
N ARG A 92 -2.72 13.54 -0.23
CA ARG A 92 -1.76 13.95 -1.25
C ARG A 92 -2.36 15.07 -2.11
N LYS A 93 -1.76 16.27 -2.06
CA LYS A 93 -2.23 17.45 -2.83
C LYS A 93 -1.60 17.57 -4.22
N LYS A 94 -0.35 17.10 -4.41
CA LYS A 94 0.42 17.14 -5.67
C LYS A 94 0.56 15.75 -6.30
N ALA A 95 0.59 15.67 -7.64
CA ALA A 95 0.73 14.42 -8.41
C ALA A 95 -0.29 13.33 -8.05
N ARG A 96 -1.55 13.73 -7.79
CA ARG A 96 -2.64 12.88 -7.30
C ARG A 96 -2.98 11.71 -8.21
N SER A 97 -2.90 11.92 -9.52
CA SER A 97 -3.23 10.92 -10.54
C SER A 97 -2.35 9.67 -10.46
N LEU A 98 -1.07 9.82 -10.09
CA LEU A 98 -0.14 8.70 -9.98
C LEU A 98 -0.41 7.81 -8.75
N TYR A 99 -0.95 8.40 -7.69
CA TYR A 99 -1.15 7.74 -6.39
C TYR A 99 -2.61 7.42 -6.08
N GLY A 100 -3.52 7.57 -7.05
CA GLY A 100 -4.92 7.18 -6.92
C GLY A 100 -5.73 8.06 -5.96
N THR A 101 -5.35 9.32 -5.76
CA THR A 101 -6.06 10.25 -4.84
C THR A 101 -7.07 11.10 -5.62
N LYS A 102 -8.33 11.19 -5.16
CA LYS A 102 -9.36 12.04 -5.81
C LYS A 102 -9.09 13.54 -5.59
N LYS A 103 -9.72 14.38 -6.41
CA LYS A 103 -9.59 15.85 -6.33
C LYS A 103 -10.03 16.41 -4.96
N SER A 104 -11.00 15.77 -4.31
CA SER A 104 -11.50 16.10 -2.97
C SER A 104 -10.56 15.68 -1.84
N GLY A 105 -9.43 15.01 -2.11
CA GLY A 105 -8.54 14.47 -1.07
C GLY A 105 -9.03 13.14 -0.49
N ALA A 106 -10.24 12.70 -0.84
CA ALA A 106 -10.79 11.42 -0.41
C ALA A 106 -10.05 10.24 -1.06
N ILE A 107 -9.78 9.22 -0.23
CA ILE A 107 -9.34 7.90 -0.68
C ILE A 107 -10.52 7.18 -1.34
N THR A 108 -10.29 6.58 -2.50
CA THR A 108 -11.32 5.77 -3.18
C THR A 108 -11.05 4.30 -2.90
N GLY A 109 -12.02 3.66 -2.28
CA GLY A 109 -11.94 2.33 -1.66
C GLY A 109 -12.84 2.40 -0.43
N ALA A 110 -13.61 1.35 -0.14
CA ALA A 110 -14.71 1.32 0.83
C ALA A 110 -14.31 1.53 2.32
N GLN A 111 -13.17 2.17 2.59
CA GLN A 111 -12.73 2.56 3.92
C GLN A 111 -12.47 4.06 3.96
N ALA A 112 -13.56 4.83 3.94
CA ALA A 112 -13.58 6.15 4.56
C ALA A 112 -14.23 6.11 5.96
N ALA A 113 -14.70 4.95 6.40
CA ALA A 113 -15.47 4.80 7.65
C ALA A 113 -14.64 4.50 8.90
N ALA A 114 -13.38 4.03 8.78
CA ALA A 114 -12.63 3.53 9.93
C ALA A 114 -11.65 4.53 10.59
N THR A 115 -11.55 5.78 10.12
CA THR A 115 -10.58 6.76 10.69
C THR A 115 -11.20 8.07 11.15
N VAL A 116 -12.52 8.10 11.39
CA VAL A 116 -13.19 9.23 12.08
C VAL A 116 -13.83 8.78 13.42
N GLY A 117 -13.67 7.52 13.82
CA GLY A 117 -14.28 6.95 15.02
C GLY A 117 -13.34 6.70 16.21
N ALA A 118 -12.30 7.52 16.42
CA ALA A 118 -11.43 7.38 17.59
C ALA A 118 -10.90 8.72 18.14
N THR A 119 -11.73 9.76 18.08
CA THR A 119 -11.50 11.02 18.83
C THR A 119 -12.81 11.48 19.46
N ALA A 120 -13.34 10.69 20.40
CA ALA A 120 -14.33 11.10 21.40
C ALA A 120 -14.50 9.96 22.43
N ALA A 121 -14.47 10.28 23.72
CA ALA A 121 -14.44 9.40 24.91
C ALA A 121 -13.04 8.79 25.18
N VAL A 122 -12.30 9.15 26.23
CA VAL A 122 -12.70 9.39 27.62
C VAL A 122 -11.86 10.54 28.20
N ALA A 123 -12.49 11.71 28.36
CA ALA A 123 -12.05 12.76 29.28
C ALA A 123 -13.25 13.04 30.20
N SER A 124 -13.27 12.37 31.35
CA SER A 124 -13.98 12.75 32.58
C SER A 124 -14.13 11.51 33.47
N GLN A 125 -13.24 11.39 34.46
CA GLN A 125 -13.55 10.92 35.81
C GLN A 125 -12.26 10.97 36.63
N THR A 126 -12.00 12.15 37.17
CA THR A 126 -11.30 12.29 38.45
C THR A 126 -12.38 12.29 39.51
N PRO A 127 -12.51 11.27 40.36
CA PRO A 127 -13.31 11.39 41.58
C PRO A 127 -12.53 12.24 42.61
N PRO A 128 -13.23 13.11 43.35
CA PRO A 128 -12.63 14.06 44.29
C PRO A 128 -12.17 13.39 45.59
N GLU A 129 -11.15 14.01 46.17
CA GLU A 129 -10.67 13.87 47.54
C GLU A 129 -11.80 13.98 48.57
N ALA A 130 -11.89 13.00 49.47
CA ALA A 130 -12.70 13.05 50.68
C ALA A 130 -11.83 12.61 51.87
N THR A 131 -11.51 13.57 52.73
CA THR A 131 -10.97 13.42 54.08
C THR A 131 -12.04 12.85 55.02
N ALA A 132 -11.71 11.86 55.86
CA ALA A 132 -12.02 11.78 57.32
C ALA A 132 -12.07 10.33 57.88
N GLU A 133 -11.36 10.14 59.01
CA GLU A 133 -11.51 9.15 60.11
C GLU A 133 -11.42 7.64 59.76
N SER A 134 -10.54 6.83 60.34
CA SER A 134 -10.15 6.67 61.76
C SER A 134 -8.76 6.05 61.88
#